data_AF-A0A6P5N5A2-F1
#
_entry.id   AF-A0A6P5N5A2-F1
#
_cell.length_a   1.000
_cell.length_b   1.000
_cell.length_c   1.000
_cell.angle_alpha   90.00
_cell.angle_beta   90.00
_cell.angle_gamma   90.00
#
_symmetry.space_group_name_H-M   'P 1'
#
loop_
_entity.id
_entity.type
_entity.pdbx_description
1 polymer ?
#
loop_
_entity_poly.entity_id
_entity_poly.type
_entity_poly.pdbx_seq_one_letter_code
_entity_poly.pdbx_strand_id
1 'polypeptide(L)'
;MAGLQLNITKLQLDHQDKLSTTVFLLLRITNKNEKLTLLYSPLDVLVNSQGIKLGEDHIDKFSQKPQNDTDYHIKMENKNADVDRHAVEELNSDIQAKEVMYDIFVGGKIGLKLGGLEMANVPFLASCRHIKQSDVNLGRRPECDLRMFGFR
;
A
#
# COMPACT_ATOMS: atom_id res chain seq x y z
N MET A 1 2.15 -18.30 6.10
CA MET A 1 0.73 -18.56 5.75
C MET A 1 0.52 -18.03 4.35
N ALA A 2 0.48 -18.92 3.36
CA ALA A 2 0.36 -18.56 1.95
C ALA A 2 -1.11 -18.25 1.63
N GLY A 3 -1.39 -17.05 1.12
CA GLY A 3 -2.78 -16.65 0.85
C GLY A 3 -2.94 -15.17 0.56
N LEU A 4 -2.33 -14.30 1.37
CA LEU A 4 -2.41 -12.85 1.18
C LEU A 4 -1.52 -12.43 0.02
N GLN A 5 -2.09 -11.71 -0.95
CA GLN A 5 -1.33 -10.95 -1.93
C GLN A 5 -1.85 -9.51 -1.97
N LEU A 6 -0.93 -8.58 -2.13
CA LEU A 6 -1.23 -7.16 -2.26
C LEU A 6 -0.60 -6.68 -3.57
N ASN A 7 -1.40 -6.02 -4.41
CA ASN A 7 -0.97 -5.53 -5.71
C ASN A 7 -1.33 -4.06 -5.86
N ILE A 8 -0.40 -3.30 -6.45
CA ILE A 8 -0.63 -1.93 -6.88
C ILE A 8 -1.04 -1.98 -8.35
N THR A 9 -2.25 -1.53 -8.67
CA THR A 9 -2.80 -1.58 -10.04
C THR A 9 -3.00 -0.20 -10.66
N LYS A 10 -2.90 0.86 -9.85
CA LYS A 10 -2.79 2.26 -10.31
C LYS A 10 -2.00 3.07 -9.29
N LEU A 11 -1.13 3.95 -9.79
CA LEU A 11 -0.38 4.91 -9.00
C LEU A 11 -0.23 6.21 -9.81
N GLN A 12 -0.73 7.33 -9.29
CA GLN A 12 -0.68 8.62 -9.98
C GLN A 12 -0.45 9.75 -8.99
N LEU A 13 0.46 10.66 -9.33
CA LEU A 13 0.69 11.94 -8.66
C LEU A 13 0.16 13.06 -9.57
N ASP A 14 -0.76 13.89 -9.09
CA ASP A 14 -1.53 14.80 -9.96
C ASP A 14 -1.17 16.28 -9.82
N HIS A 15 -0.88 16.77 -8.61
CA HIS A 15 -0.51 18.17 -8.34
C HIS A 15 0.69 18.23 -7.41
N GLN A 16 1.61 19.15 -7.69
CA GLN A 16 2.72 19.51 -6.82
C GLN A 16 2.99 21.01 -6.91
N ASP A 17 2.54 21.75 -5.90
CA ASP A 17 2.94 23.15 -5.71
C ASP A 17 3.31 23.34 -4.23
N LYS A 18 4.54 23.79 -3.97
CA LYS A 18 5.12 24.02 -2.63
C LYS A 18 4.93 22.88 -1.59
N LEU A 19 4.92 21.60 -2.02
CA LEU A 19 4.68 20.36 -1.21
C LEU A 19 3.22 19.98 -0.92
N SER A 20 2.26 20.45 -1.71
CA SER A 20 0.96 19.77 -1.76
C SER A 20 1.01 18.62 -2.74
N THR A 21 0.81 17.38 -2.30
CA THR A 21 0.78 16.18 -3.16
C THR A 21 -0.60 15.53 -3.13
N THR A 22 -1.08 15.13 -4.30
CA THR A 22 -2.28 14.30 -4.45
C THR A 22 -1.87 12.97 -5.07
N VAL A 23 -1.96 11.88 -4.30
CA VAL A 23 -1.67 10.52 -4.74
C VAL A 23 -2.96 9.74 -4.90
N PHE A 24 -3.15 9.14 -6.08
CA PHE A 24 -4.20 8.16 -6.33
C PHE A 24 -3.59 6.76 -6.38
N LEU A 25 -4.02 5.89 -5.45
CA LEU A 25 -3.58 4.51 -5.33
C LEU A 25 -4.77 3.57 -5.55
N LEU A 26 -4.63 2.62 -6.47
CA LEU A 26 -5.52 1.46 -6.54
C LEU A 26 -4.80 0.25 -5.96
N LEU A 27 -5.29 -0.19 -4.81
CA LEU A 27 -4.76 -1.30 -4.05
C LEU A 27 -5.68 -2.51 -4.19
N ARG A 28 -5.18 -3.61 -4.75
CA ARG A 28 -5.88 -4.89 -4.76
C ARG A 28 -5.34 -5.79 -3.67
N ILE A 29 -6.19 -6.19 -2.75
CA ILE A 29 -5.90 -7.19 -1.71
C ILE A 29 -6.58 -8.49 -2.11
N THR A 30 -5.82 -9.57 -2.21
CA THR A 30 -6.30 -10.89 -2.64
C THR A 30 -6.16 -11.91 -1.52
N ASN A 31 -7.24 -12.61 -1.21
CA ASN A 31 -7.22 -13.82 -0.41
C ASN A 31 -7.15 -15.06 -1.32
N LYS A 32 -5.95 -15.59 -1.54
CA LYS A 32 -5.71 -16.86 -2.26
C LYS A 32 -5.95 -18.11 -1.42
N ASN A 33 -6.38 -17.98 -0.16
CA ASN A 33 -6.72 -19.16 0.62
C ASN A 33 -8.05 -19.75 0.12
N GLU A 34 -8.11 -21.07 -0.02
CA GLU A 34 -9.30 -21.79 -0.51
C GLU A 34 -10.37 -22.02 0.56
N LYS A 35 -10.02 -21.88 1.85
CA LYS A 35 -10.88 -22.29 2.97
C LYS A 35 -11.08 -21.23 4.03
N LEU A 36 -10.08 -20.38 4.23
CA LEU A 36 -10.03 -19.42 5.34
C LEU A 36 -10.54 -18.05 4.92
N THR A 37 -11.42 -17.49 5.75
CA THR A 37 -11.74 -16.07 5.70
C THR A 37 -10.63 -15.31 6.40
N LEU A 38 -10.09 -14.28 5.75
CA LEU A 38 -9.13 -13.36 6.35
C LEU A 38 -9.88 -12.22 7.03
N LEU A 39 -9.49 -11.89 8.26
CA LEU A 39 -10.06 -10.79 9.04
C LEU A 39 -8.99 -9.71 9.19
N TYR A 40 -9.25 -8.52 8.68
CA TYR A 40 -8.31 -7.41 8.76
C TYR A 40 -8.78 -6.44 9.84
N SER A 41 -7.87 -6.07 10.75
CA SER A 41 -8.04 -4.84 11.52
C SER A 41 -8.04 -3.63 10.58
N PRO A 42 -8.28 -2.41 11.08
CA PRO A 42 -7.93 -1.22 10.30
C PRO A 42 -6.48 -1.35 9.81
N LEU A 43 -6.25 -0.96 8.56
CA LEU A 43 -4.94 -0.99 7.92
C LEU A 43 -4.46 0.44 7.70
N ASP A 44 -3.18 0.68 8.00
CA ASP A 44 -2.50 1.92 7.67
C ASP A 44 -1.83 1.78 6.30
N VAL A 45 -2.00 2.77 5.43
CA VAL A 45 -1.40 2.84 4.10
C VAL A 45 -0.52 4.07 4.03
N LEU A 46 0.74 3.89 3.63
CA LEU A 46 1.73 4.96 3.49
C LEU A 46 2.38 4.88 2.12
N VAL A 47 2.45 6.02 1.43
CA VAL A 47 3.16 6.17 0.15
C VAL A 47 4.30 7.16 0.33
N ASN A 48 5.52 6.70 0.05
CA ASN A 48 6.75 7.48 0.13
C ASN A 48 7.51 7.46 -1.20
N SER A 49 8.38 8.44 -1.40
CA SER A 49 9.40 8.42 -2.45
C SER A 49 10.64 9.14 -1.93
N GLN A 50 11.83 8.52 -2.05
CA GLN A 50 13.11 9.13 -1.66
C GLN A 50 13.12 9.70 -0.22
N GLY A 51 12.45 9.03 0.71
CA GLY A 51 12.33 9.48 2.10
C GLY A 51 11.28 10.58 2.34
N ILE A 52 10.60 11.06 1.29
CA ILE A 52 9.52 12.04 1.37
C ILE A 52 8.19 11.32 1.49
N LYS A 53 7.39 11.70 2.51
CA LYS A 53 6.01 11.24 2.66
C LYS A 53 5.10 11.92 1.66
N LEU A 54 4.59 11.16 0.69
CA LEU A 54 3.70 11.68 -0.35
C LEU A 54 2.22 11.59 0.04
N GLY A 55 1.87 10.65 0.91
CA GLY A 55 0.50 10.48 1.37
C GLY A 55 0.36 9.35 2.38
N GLU A 56 -0.66 9.46 3.22
CA GLU A 56 -1.09 8.40 4.13
C GLU A 56 -2.61 8.34 4.17
N ASP A 57 -3.15 7.15 4.38
CA ASP A 57 -4.57 6.92 4.62
C ASP A 57 -4.79 5.64 5.43
N HIS A 58 -6.04 5.34 5.75
CA HIS A 58 -6.47 4.16 6.46
C HIS A 58 -7.55 3.42 5.69
N ILE A 59 -7.54 2.10 5.80
CA ILE A 59 -8.61 1.22 5.33
C ILE A 59 -9.33 0.70 6.56
N ASP A 60 -10.64 0.90 6.64
CA ASP A 60 -11.48 0.36 7.70
C ASP A 60 -11.36 -1.16 7.80
N LYS A 61 -11.62 -1.70 9.00
CA LYS A 61 -11.63 -3.14 9.22
C LYS A 61 -12.58 -3.84 8.22
N PHE A 62 -12.15 -4.98 7.69
CA PHE A 62 -12.93 -5.75 6.72
C PHE A 62 -12.61 -7.23 6.81
N SER A 63 -13.41 -8.05 6.14
CA SER A 63 -13.17 -9.49 6.02
C SER A 63 -13.19 -9.91 4.56
N GLN A 64 -12.29 -10.80 4.17
CA GLN A 64 -12.28 -11.41 2.84
C GLN A 64 -12.58 -12.90 2.93
N LYS A 65 -13.64 -13.32 2.23
CA LYS A 65 -13.94 -14.74 2.01
C LYS A 65 -12.81 -15.42 1.23
N PRO A 66 -12.74 -16.77 1.25
CA PRO A 66 -11.82 -17.53 0.40
C PRO A 66 -11.89 -17.12 -1.08
N GLN A 67 -10.75 -17.12 -1.77
CA GLN A 67 -10.63 -16.83 -3.21
C GLN A 67 -11.26 -15.48 -3.63
N ASN A 68 -11.13 -14.46 -2.80
CA ASN A 68 -11.76 -13.16 -3.02
C ASN A 68 -10.74 -12.03 -3.20
N ASP A 69 -11.01 -11.15 -4.16
CA ASP A 69 -10.31 -9.88 -4.37
C ASP A 69 -11.11 -8.71 -3.78
N THR A 70 -10.41 -7.72 -3.23
CA THR A 70 -11.00 -6.45 -2.81
C THR A 70 -10.12 -5.31 -3.30
N ASP A 71 -10.75 -4.38 -4.01
CA ASP A 71 -10.09 -3.21 -4.59
C ASP A 71 -10.40 -1.97 -3.75
N TYR A 72 -9.36 -1.25 -3.36
CA TYR A 72 -9.44 0.02 -2.63
C TYR A 72 -8.91 1.15 -3.50
N HIS A 73 -9.78 2.13 -3.75
CA HIS A 73 -9.46 3.35 -4.48
C HIS A 73 -9.15 4.44 -3.45
N ILE A 74 -7.87 4.72 -3.25
CA ILE A 74 -7.41 5.60 -2.18
C ILE A 74 -6.91 6.90 -2.79
N LYS A 75 -7.42 8.04 -2.30
CA LYS A 75 -6.96 9.38 -2.66
C LYS A 75 -6.33 10.00 -1.42
N MET A 76 -5.02 10.18 -1.45
CA MET A 76 -4.26 10.80 -0.37
C MET A 76 -3.92 12.23 -0.76
N GLU A 77 -4.22 13.17 0.12
CA GLU A 77 -3.77 14.57 0.01
C GLU A 77 -2.81 14.86 1.16
N ASN A 78 -1.56 15.19 0.83
CA ASN A 78 -0.62 15.71 1.82
C ASN A 78 -0.41 17.20 1.53
N LYS A 79 -0.52 18.03 2.57
CA LYS A 79 -0.36 19.49 2.49
C LYS A 79 0.71 19.89 3.48
N ASN A 80 1.70 20.66 3.02
CA ASN A 80 2.76 21.24 3.86
C ASN A 80 3.61 20.20 4.60
N ALA A 81 4.12 19.18 3.90
CA ALA A 81 5.15 18.34 4.50
C ALA A 81 6.43 19.18 4.73
N ASP A 82 6.90 19.25 5.97
CA ASP A 82 8.18 19.87 6.33
C ASP A 82 9.31 18.97 5.85
N VAL A 83 9.87 19.30 4.68
CA VAL A 83 10.81 18.46 3.94
C VAL A 83 11.95 19.32 3.45
N ASP A 84 13.16 18.75 3.48
CA ASP A 84 14.35 19.37 2.94
C ASP A 84 14.15 19.81 1.48
N ARG A 85 14.51 21.06 1.18
CA ARG A 85 14.30 21.67 -0.14
C ARG A 85 15.04 20.92 -1.26
N HIS A 86 16.24 20.40 -1.00
CA HIS A 86 17.00 19.66 -2.01
C HIS A 86 16.33 18.33 -2.34
N ALA A 87 15.80 17.63 -1.33
CA ALA A 87 15.04 16.39 -1.56
C ALA A 87 13.79 16.65 -2.42
N VAL A 88 13.15 17.80 -2.25
CA VAL A 88 11.97 18.20 -3.06
C VAL A 88 12.36 18.54 -4.49
N GLU A 89 13.49 19.23 -4.68
CA GLU A 89 14.03 19.55 -6.01
C GLU A 89 14.43 18.29 -6.78
N GLU A 90 15.05 17.31 -6.11
CA GLU A 90 15.37 16.00 -6.68
C GLU A 90 14.11 15.22 -7.07
N LEU A 91 13.14 15.10 -6.16
CA LEU A 91 11.87 14.45 -6.44
C LEU A 91 11.15 15.09 -7.65
N ASN A 92 11.16 16.43 -7.75
CA ASN A 92 10.58 17.14 -8.89
C ASN A 92 11.28 16.80 -10.21
N SER A 93 12.62 16.76 -10.20
CA SER A 93 13.42 16.36 -11.37
C SER A 93 13.05 14.96 -11.84
N ASP A 94 12.95 14.00 -10.91
CA ASP A 94 12.64 12.61 -11.22
C ASP A 94 11.20 12.43 -11.71
N ILE A 95 10.26 13.21 -11.20
CA ILE A 95 8.88 13.25 -11.72
C ILE A 95 8.88 13.75 -13.17
N GLN A 96 9.60 14.83 -13.47
CA GLN A 96 9.69 15.39 -14.82
C GLN A 96 10.38 14.41 -15.79
N ALA A 97 11.40 13.70 -15.32
CA ALA A 97 12.11 12.66 -16.07
C ALA A 97 11.31 11.35 -16.19
N LYS A 98 10.21 11.19 -15.43
CA LYS A 98 9.43 9.94 -15.29
C LYS A 98 10.24 8.79 -14.70
N GLU A 99 11.19 9.11 -13.83
CA GLU A 99 12.11 8.19 -13.16
C GLU A 99 11.77 7.98 -11.69
N VAL A 100 10.79 8.73 -11.16
CA VAL A 100 10.33 8.61 -9.77
C VAL A 100 9.96 7.17 -9.40
N MET A 101 10.48 6.75 -8.25
CA MET A 101 10.19 5.45 -7.64
C MET A 101 9.43 5.64 -6.33
N TYR A 102 8.45 4.78 -6.10
CA TYR A 102 7.60 4.85 -4.92
C TYR A 102 7.82 3.64 -4.02
N ASP A 103 7.72 3.87 -2.73
CA ASP A 103 7.62 2.82 -1.72
C ASP A 103 6.23 2.89 -1.09
N ILE A 104 5.52 1.77 -1.08
CA ILE A 104 4.18 1.66 -0.50
C ILE A 104 4.21 0.66 0.65
N PHE A 105 3.73 1.09 1.80
CA PHE A 105 3.64 0.27 3.01
C PHE A 105 2.17 0.11 3.39
N VAL A 106 1.77 -1.13 3.66
CA VAL A 106 0.43 -1.44 4.20
C VAL A 106 0.58 -2.28 5.45
N GLY A 107 0.19 -1.74 6.60
CA GLY A 107 0.39 -2.34 7.90
C GLY A 107 -0.91 -2.53 8.66
N GLY A 108 -0.97 -3.54 9.51
CA GLY A 108 -2.13 -3.78 10.36
C GLY A 108 -2.04 -5.13 11.06
N LYS A 109 -3.19 -5.70 11.43
CA LYS A 109 -3.28 -7.06 11.97
C LYS A 109 -4.22 -7.90 11.12
N ILE A 110 -3.85 -9.16 10.94
CA ILE A 110 -4.62 -10.15 10.20
C ILE A 110 -4.98 -11.33 11.09
N GLY A 111 -6.26 -11.61 11.21
CA GLY A 111 -6.83 -12.80 11.83
C GLY A 111 -7.37 -13.77 10.78
N LEU A 112 -7.70 -14.98 11.22
CA LEU A 112 -8.18 -16.06 10.36
C LEU A 112 -9.45 -16.65 10.95
N LYS A 113 -10.43 -16.92 10.08
CA LYS A 113 -11.69 -17.56 10.46
C LYS A 113 -11.97 -18.80 9.62
N LEU A 114 -12.30 -19.90 10.29
CA LEU A 114 -12.76 -21.16 9.68
C LEU A 114 -14.03 -21.62 10.40
N GLY A 115 -15.18 -21.51 9.72
CA GLY A 115 -16.47 -21.77 10.36
C GLY A 115 -16.73 -20.81 11.52
N GLY A 116 -16.98 -21.36 12.72
CA GLY A 116 -17.18 -20.60 13.96
C GLY A 116 -15.90 -20.29 14.74
N LEU A 117 -14.76 -20.84 14.33
CA LEU A 117 -13.47 -20.65 15.01
C LEU A 117 -12.74 -19.43 14.43
N GLU A 118 -12.30 -18.53 15.32
CA GLU A 118 -11.50 -17.36 15.00
C GLU A 118 -10.12 -17.47 15.68
N MET A 119 -9.05 -17.31 14.89
CA MET A 119 -7.67 -17.34 15.36
C MET A 119 -7.15 -15.92 15.59
N ALA A 120 -6.21 -15.80 16.52
CA ALA A 120 -5.65 -14.53 16.97
C ALA A 120 -5.10 -13.65 15.82
N ASN A 121 -5.28 -12.34 15.98
CA ASN A 121 -4.79 -11.33 15.05
C ASN A 121 -3.26 -11.19 15.14
N VAL A 122 -2.56 -11.48 14.05
CA VAL A 122 -1.11 -11.34 13.93
C VAL A 122 -0.78 -10.03 13.22
N PRO A 123 0.08 -9.16 13.78
CA PRO A 123 0.56 -7.98 13.07
C PRO A 123 1.30 -8.34 11.78
N PHE A 124 1.06 -7.59 10.71
CA PHE A 124 1.75 -7.74 9.44
C PHE A 124 2.14 -6.39 8.84
N LEU A 125 3.13 -6.43 7.95
CA LEU A 125 3.55 -5.32 7.12
C LEU A 125 3.78 -5.84 5.69
N ALA A 126 3.05 -5.31 4.73
CA ALA A 126 3.35 -5.40 3.31
C ALA A 126 4.24 -4.23 2.90
N SER A 127 5.35 -4.50 2.21
CA SER A 127 6.27 -3.49 1.69
C SER A 127 6.47 -3.68 0.20
N CYS A 128 5.95 -2.77 -0.62
CA CYS A 128 6.17 -2.72 -2.06
C CYS A 128 7.21 -1.64 -2.33
N ARG A 129 8.43 -2.01 -2.71
CA ARG A 129 9.55 -1.05 -2.81
C ARG A 129 10.00 -0.81 -4.25
N HIS A 130 10.57 0.37 -4.50
CA HIS A 130 11.14 0.77 -5.78
C HIS A 130 10.17 0.63 -6.95
N ILE A 131 8.91 1.00 -6.71
CA ILE A 131 7.82 0.88 -7.67
C ILE A 131 7.95 1.99 -8.71
N LYS A 132 8.16 1.64 -9.98
CA LYS A 132 8.11 2.62 -11.07
C LYS A 132 6.66 2.82 -11.51
N GLN A 133 6.24 4.07 -11.67
CA GLN A 133 4.90 4.37 -12.19
C GLN A 133 4.66 3.77 -13.59
N SER A 134 5.70 3.75 -14.42
CA SER A 134 5.65 3.17 -15.77
C SER A 134 5.34 1.67 -15.74
N ASP A 135 5.86 0.92 -14.77
CA ASP A 135 5.58 -0.51 -14.64
C ASP A 135 4.10 -0.76 -14.35
N VAL A 136 3.54 0.00 -13.39
CA VAL A 136 2.12 -0.09 -13.03
C VAL A 136 1.23 0.31 -14.21
N ASN A 137 1.56 1.37 -14.93
CA ASN A 137 0.82 1.82 -16.11
C ASN A 137 0.83 0.81 -17.27
N LEU A 138 1.90 0.01 -17.38
CA LEU A 138 2.00 -1.10 -18.34
C LEU A 138 1.29 -2.38 -17.84
N GLY A 139 0.57 -2.31 -16.72
CA GLY A 139 -0.16 -3.42 -16.13
C GLY A 139 0.72 -4.43 -15.39
N ARG A 140 2.02 -4.13 -15.19
CA ARG A 140 2.88 -4.93 -14.31
C ARG A 140 2.38 -4.78 -12.88
N ARG A 141 2.53 -5.84 -12.10
CA ARG A 141 2.10 -5.90 -10.70
C ARG A 141 3.35 -6.10 -9.86
N PRO A 142 3.95 -5.02 -9.36
CA PRO A 142 5.13 -5.12 -8.52
C PRO A 142 4.82 -6.00 -7.31
N GLU A 143 5.76 -6.87 -6.96
CA GLU A 143 5.60 -7.73 -5.80
C GLU A 143 5.81 -6.93 -4.50
N CYS A 144 5.05 -7.30 -3.47
CA CYS A 144 5.16 -6.71 -2.14
C CYS A 144 5.66 -7.78 -1.17
N ASP A 145 6.69 -7.44 -0.41
CA ASP A 145 7.22 -8.30 0.64
C ASP A 145 6.28 -8.28 1.84
N LEU A 146 5.80 -9.47 2.23
CA LEU A 146 4.95 -9.64 3.41
C LEU A 146 5.77 -10.12 4.60
N ARG A 147 5.76 -9.34 5.69
CA ARG A 147 6.33 -9.72 6.99
C ARG A 147 5.23 -9.87 8.01
N MET A 148 5.22 -10.99 8.71
CA MET A 148 4.33 -11.23 9.85
C MET A 148 5.16 -11.22 11.13
N PHE A 149 4.66 -10.53 12.16
CA PHE A 149 5.31 -10.45 13.45
C PHE A 149 4.57 -11.36 14.41
N GLY A 150 5.07 -12.57 14.60
CA GLY A 150 4.51 -13.52 15.57
C GLY A 150 4.65 -13.02 17.00
N PHE A 151 3.80 -13.52 17.89
CA PHE A 151 4.00 -13.40 19.33
C PHE A 151 5.27 -14.19 19.69
N ARG A 152 6.23 -13.52 20.33
CA ARG A 152 7.46 -14.12 20.84
C ARG A 152 7.21 -14.75 22.19
#